data_AF-A0A6J1P960-F1
#
_entry.id   AF-A0A6J1P960-F1
#
_cell.length_a   1.000
_cell.length_b   1.000
_cell.length_c   1.000
_cell.angle_alpha   90.00
_cell.angle_beta   90.00
_cell.angle_gamma   90.00
#
_symmetry.space_group_name_H-M   'P 1'
#
loop_
_entity.id
_entity.type
_entity.pdbx_description
1 polymer ?
#
loop_
_entity_poly.entity_id
_entity_poly.type
_entity_poly.pdbx_seq_one_letter_code
_entity_poly.pdbx_strand_id
1 'polypeptide(L)'
;MSEILMTEILETGQKPNSSWGTESCKHGCEFDKTQIPFPTISSEMGWVCEKDNYQATAQSIFFVGSIVGGLCVGWTADRFGRLPAGIVGNLIGCLAGVCSVFARNFVEFCVCRFFMGISFDTCMMMIYLLVLEYVSPKYRTVVANLPTGIFFTAGMIMLPWLALYCGNWKTLGLLTSVPMALALLAPFVISESAR
;
A
#
# COMPACT_ATOMS: atom_id res chain seq x y z
N MET A 1 -14.65 -15.86 -1.27
CA MET A 1 -15.14 -16.51 -2.49
C MET A 1 -14.81 -17.99 -2.37
N SER A 2 -15.83 -18.81 -2.09
CA SER A 2 -15.73 -20.23 -1.76
C SER A 2 -15.50 -21.07 -3.03
N GLU A 3 -14.41 -21.82 -3.08
CA GLU A 3 -14.06 -22.62 -4.26
C GLU A 3 -15.02 -23.79 -4.47
N ILE A 4 -15.46 -23.87 -5.71
CA ILE A 4 -16.05 -25.04 -6.36
C ILE A 4 -14.98 -26.16 -6.31
N LEU A 5 -15.39 -27.42 -6.17
CA LEU A 5 -14.58 -28.64 -6.01
C LEU A 5 -13.37 -28.72 -6.97
N MET A 6 -12.30 -27.97 -6.67
CA MET A 6 -11.17 -27.75 -7.57
C MET A 6 -10.37 -29.04 -7.78
N THR A 7 -10.40 -29.95 -6.81
CA THR A 7 -9.85 -31.31 -6.91
C THR A 7 -10.56 -32.15 -7.97
N GLU A 8 -11.90 -32.14 -8.04
CA GLU A 8 -12.62 -32.81 -9.13
C GLU A 8 -12.29 -32.15 -10.46
N ILE A 9 -12.19 -30.82 -10.52
CA ILE A 9 -11.85 -30.08 -11.76
C ILE A 9 -10.44 -30.41 -12.25
N LEU A 10 -9.46 -30.55 -11.35
CA LEU A 10 -8.09 -30.94 -11.68
C LEU A 10 -7.99 -32.39 -12.13
N GLU A 11 -8.79 -33.31 -11.57
CA GLU A 11 -8.83 -34.72 -12.00
C GLU A 11 -9.65 -34.95 -13.28
N THR A 12 -10.75 -34.20 -13.47
CA THR A 12 -11.70 -34.43 -14.58
C THR A 12 -11.55 -33.44 -15.74
N GLY A 13 -10.81 -32.33 -15.57
CA GLY A 13 -10.67 -31.27 -16.57
C GLY A 13 -11.98 -30.55 -16.91
N GLN A 14 -13.02 -30.71 -16.08
CA GLN A 14 -14.36 -30.20 -16.36
C GLN A 14 -14.49 -28.73 -15.94
N LYS A 15 -15.12 -27.90 -16.78
CA LYS A 15 -15.37 -26.49 -16.43
C LYS A 15 -16.40 -26.40 -15.30
N PRO A 16 -16.24 -25.50 -14.32
CA PRO A 16 -17.16 -25.36 -13.20
C PRO A 16 -18.58 -25.06 -13.69
N ASN A 17 -19.56 -25.85 -13.23
CA ASN A 17 -20.97 -25.71 -13.59
C ASN A 17 -21.72 -24.87 -12.54
N SER A 18 -22.61 -23.98 -12.98
CA SER A 18 -23.36 -23.07 -12.09
C SER A 18 -24.32 -23.77 -11.13
N SER A 19 -24.57 -25.07 -11.32
CA SER A 19 -25.45 -25.92 -10.49
C SER A 19 -24.73 -26.60 -9.31
N TRP A 20 -23.41 -26.47 -9.19
CA TRP A 20 -22.66 -27.10 -8.09
C TRP A 20 -22.79 -26.30 -6.79
N GLY A 21 -22.99 -27.00 -5.67
CA GLY A 21 -23.02 -26.42 -4.33
C GLY A 21 -21.62 -25.97 -3.88
N THR A 22 -21.57 -24.99 -2.98
CA THR A 22 -20.32 -24.54 -2.35
C THR A 22 -20.04 -25.33 -1.08
N GLU A 23 -18.82 -25.85 -0.93
CA GLU A 23 -18.36 -26.53 0.29
C GLU A 23 -17.13 -25.85 0.91
N SER A 24 -16.89 -26.08 2.20
CA SER A 24 -15.71 -25.57 2.90
C SER A 24 -14.47 -26.39 2.52
N CYS A 25 -13.31 -25.73 2.44
CA CYS A 25 -12.04 -26.35 2.05
C CYS A 25 -11.58 -27.39 3.07
N LYS A 26 -11.67 -28.68 2.69
CA LYS A 26 -11.27 -29.81 3.57
C LYS A 26 -9.79 -30.19 3.48
N HIS A 27 -9.11 -29.90 2.37
CA HIS A 27 -7.78 -30.44 2.07
C HIS A 27 -6.65 -29.38 2.00
N GLY A 28 -6.90 -28.15 2.47
CA GLY A 28 -5.95 -27.05 2.32
C GLY A 28 -5.85 -26.56 0.87
N CYS A 29 -5.05 -25.50 0.63
CA CYS A 29 -4.84 -24.95 -0.71
C CYS A 29 -3.35 -25.05 -1.06
N GLU A 30 -3.06 -25.61 -2.23
CA GLU A 30 -1.73 -25.50 -2.85
C GLU A 30 -1.71 -24.28 -3.77
N PHE A 31 -0.74 -23.38 -3.55
CA PHE A 31 -0.58 -22.20 -4.39
C PHE A 31 0.26 -22.54 -5.63
N ASP A 32 -0.31 -22.35 -6.82
CA ASP A 32 0.43 -22.47 -8.07
C ASP A 32 1.47 -21.33 -8.17
N LYS A 33 2.76 -21.69 -8.15
CA LYS A 33 3.89 -20.76 -8.20
C LYS A 33 4.33 -20.41 -9.63
N THR A 34 3.61 -20.90 -10.65
CA THR A 34 3.97 -20.70 -12.06
C THR A 34 3.84 -19.24 -12.49
N GLN A 35 2.83 -18.52 -11.98
CA GLN A 35 2.63 -17.09 -12.29
C GLN A 35 3.27 -16.15 -11.26
N ILE A 36 3.28 -16.53 -9.98
CA ILE A 36 3.85 -15.73 -8.88
C ILE A 36 4.85 -16.62 -8.12
N PRO A 37 6.17 -16.50 -8.40
CA PRO A 37 7.16 -17.44 -7.88
C PRO A 37 7.53 -17.23 -6.40
N PHE A 38 6.90 -16.27 -5.72
CA PHE A 38 7.21 -15.90 -4.34
C PHE A 38 5.99 -15.96 -3.43
N PRO A 39 6.18 -16.27 -2.13
CA PRO A 39 5.08 -16.26 -1.18
C PRO A 39 4.56 -14.83 -0.99
N THR A 40 3.24 -14.67 -1.08
CA THR A 40 2.56 -13.42 -0.72
C THR A 40 2.09 -13.49 0.74
N ILE A 41 1.67 -12.36 1.31
CA ILE A 41 1.15 -12.36 2.69
C ILE A 41 -0.09 -13.25 2.85
N SER A 42 -0.99 -13.26 1.86
CA SER A 42 -2.18 -14.11 1.87
C SER A 42 -1.80 -15.59 1.77
N SER A 43 -0.73 -15.92 1.02
CA SER A 43 -0.17 -17.26 0.96
C SER A 43 0.55 -17.68 2.25
N GLU A 44 1.33 -16.80 2.89
CA GLU A 44 2.02 -17.10 4.17
C GLU A 44 1.02 -17.28 5.33
N MET A 45 -0.02 -16.45 5.37
CA MET A 45 -0.98 -16.43 6.48
C MET A 45 -2.22 -17.31 6.23
N GLY A 46 -2.29 -17.98 5.06
CA GLY A 46 -3.40 -18.88 4.70
C GLY A 46 -4.75 -18.16 4.60
N TRP A 47 -4.81 -16.98 4.01
CA TRP A 47 -6.05 -16.22 3.79
C TRP A 47 -6.81 -16.75 2.59
N VAL A 48 -7.25 -18.01 2.68
CA VAL A 48 -7.96 -18.73 1.62
C VAL A 48 -9.29 -19.26 2.15
N CYS A 49 -10.20 -19.61 1.23
CA CYS A 49 -11.50 -20.22 1.53
C CYS A 49 -12.37 -19.33 2.45
N GLU A 50 -12.60 -19.73 3.70
CA GLU A 50 -13.39 -18.99 4.68
C GLU A 50 -12.74 -17.65 5.08
N LYS A 51 -11.42 -17.52 4.93
CA LYS A 51 -10.65 -16.33 5.27
C LYS A 51 -10.29 -15.45 4.07
N ASP A 52 -10.86 -15.70 2.90
CA ASP A 52 -10.61 -14.93 1.67
C ASP A 52 -10.94 -13.43 1.82
N ASN A 53 -11.92 -13.09 2.68
CA ASN A 53 -12.30 -11.70 2.95
C ASN A 53 -11.24 -10.92 3.75
N TYR A 54 -10.21 -11.56 4.30
CA TYR A 54 -9.20 -10.90 5.14
C TYR A 54 -8.37 -9.88 4.34
N GLN A 55 -8.05 -10.20 3.08
CA GLN A 55 -7.35 -9.27 2.20
C GLN A 55 -8.19 -8.02 1.94
N ALA A 56 -9.46 -8.19 1.60
CA ALA A 56 -10.38 -7.07 1.38
C ALA A 56 -10.56 -6.23 2.65
N THR A 57 -10.72 -6.88 3.80
CA THR A 57 -10.86 -6.21 5.10
C THR A 57 -9.62 -5.39 5.45
N ALA A 58 -8.42 -5.92 5.25
CA ALA A 58 -7.17 -5.19 5.49
C ALA A 58 -7.03 -3.96 4.56
N GLN A 59 -7.52 -4.05 3.31
CA GLN A 59 -7.57 -2.92 2.39
C GLN A 59 -8.62 -1.89 2.80
N SER A 60 -9.80 -2.32 3.26
CA SER A 60 -10.81 -1.39 3.79
C SER A 60 -10.29 -0.61 4.99
N ILE A 61 -9.61 -1.28 5.93
CA ILE A 61 -8.99 -0.63 7.10
C ILE A 61 -7.92 0.39 6.67
N PHE A 62 -7.14 0.09 5.63
CA PHE A 62 -6.19 1.04 5.06
C PHE A 62 -6.89 2.32 4.55
N PHE A 63 -8.00 2.19 3.81
CA PHE A 63 -8.75 3.36 3.34
C PHE A 63 -9.40 4.15 4.47
N VAL A 64 -9.89 3.48 5.52
CA VAL A 64 -10.37 4.17 6.74
C VAL A 64 -9.23 4.98 7.36
N GLY A 65 -8.03 4.40 7.45
CA GLY A 65 -6.82 5.11 7.87
C GLY A 65 -6.51 6.32 6.99
N SER A 66 -6.66 6.22 5.67
CA SER A 66 -6.46 7.32 4.72
C SER A 66 -7.41 8.50 4.98
N ILE A 67 -8.70 8.21 5.21
CA ILE A 67 -9.70 9.25 5.52
C ILE A 67 -9.33 9.98 6.82
N VAL A 68 -8.97 9.23 7.86
CA VAL A 68 -8.53 9.80 9.14
C VAL A 68 -7.25 10.62 8.95
N GLY A 69 -6.30 10.08 8.18
CA GLY A 69 -5.04 10.74 7.84
C GLY A 69 -5.27 12.08 7.17
N GLY A 70 -6.09 12.14 6.12
CA GLY A 70 -6.41 13.38 5.42
C GLY A 70 -6.91 14.49 6.34
N LEU A 71 -7.78 14.15 7.30
CA LEU A 71 -8.28 15.11 8.30
C LEU A 71 -7.18 15.57 9.28
N CYS A 72 -6.42 14.63 9.85
CA CYS A 72 -5.36 14.94 10.80
C CYS A 72 -4.22 15.73 10.16
N VAL A 73 -3.87 15.39 8.94
CA VAL A 73 -2.76 15.97 8.17
C VAL A 73 -3.11 17.36 7.70
N GLY A 74 -4.35 17.59 7.25
CA GLY A 74 -4.84 18.94 6.96
C GLY A 74 -4.75 19.86 8.18
N TRP A 75 -5.27 19.40 9.33
CA TRP A 75 -5.22 20.16 10.58
C TRP A 75 -3.77 20.44 11.04
N THR A 76 -2.89 19.45 10.92
CA THR A 76 -1.48 19.57 11.30
C THR A 76 -0.74 20.53 10.36
N ALA A 77 -1.01 20.46 9.06
CA ALA A 77 -0.38 21.33 8.06
C ALA A 77 -0.78 22.80 8.23
N ASP A 78 -2.04 23.06 8.56
CA ASP A 78 -2.53 24.42 8.81
C ASP A 78 -1.94 25.04 10.09
N ARG A 79 -1.61 24.21 11.10
CA ARG A 79 -1.14 24.69 12.40
C ARG A 79 0.38 24.72 12.56
N PHE A 80 1.07 23.70 12.06
CA PHE A 80 2.51 23.51 12.27
C PHE A 80 3.34 23.79 11.01
N GLY A 81 2.70 23.97 9.85
CA GLY A 81 3.38 24.10 8.57
C GLY A 81 3.34 22.81 7.75
N ARG A 82 3.48 22.95 6.44
CA ARG A 82 3.32 21.84 5.48
C ARG A 82 4.49 20.86 5.49
N LEU A 83 5.71 21.36 5.66
CA LEU A 83 6.92 20.53 5.70
C LEU A 83 6.95 19.60 6.93
N PRO A 84 6.77 20.07 8.18
CA PRO A 84 6.76 19.19 9.34
C PRO A 84 5.58 18.21 9.32
N ALA A 85 4.40 18.62 8.83
CA ALA A 85 3.27 17.72 8.64
C ALA A 85 3.61 16.57 7.66
N GLY A 86 4.28 16.89 6.54
CA GLY A 86 4.77 15.90 5.60
C GLY A 86 5.79 14.93 6.20
N ILE A 87 6.74 15.42 6.99
CA ILE A 87 7.77 14.60 7.65
C ILE A 87 7.14 13.64 8.66
N VAL A 88 6.25 14.14 9.53
CA VAL A 88 5.57 13.31 10.53
C VAL A 88 4.72 12.24 9.86
N GLY A 89 3.96 12.59 8.82
CA GLY A 89 3.17 11.62 8.07
C GLY A 89 4.04 10.51 7.47
N ASN A 90 5.11 10.87 6.76
CA ASN A 90 6.04 9.89 6.17
C ASN A 90 6.73 9.01 7.23
N LEU A 91 7.05 9.56 8.40
CA LEU A 91 7.63 8.79 9.50
C LEU A 91 6.64 7.74 10.03
N ILE A 92 5.37 8.11 10.21
CA ILE A 92 4.30 7.18 10.61
C ILE A 92 4.19 6.03 9.60
N GLY A 93 4.17 6.37 8.30
CA GLY A 93 4.09 5.36 7.23
C GLY A 93 5.32 4.46 7.16
N CYS A 94 6.53 5.01 7.32
CA CYS A 94 7.77 4.25 7.35
C CYS A 94 7.80 3.27 8.52
N LEU A 95 7.45 3.73 9.73
CA LEU A 95 7.39 2.86 10.91
C LEU A 95 6.32 1.78 10.73
N ALA A 96 5.15 2.12 10.21
CA ALA A 96 4.08 1.16 9.93
C ALA A 96 4.51 0.10 8.88
N GLY A 97 5.25 0.51 7.85
CA GLY A 97 5.82 -0.39 6.84
C GLY A 97 6.81 -1.38 7.42
N VAL A 98 7.74 -0.89 8.25
CA VAL A 98 8.72 -1.75 8.94
C VAL A 98 8.03 -2.69 9.94
N CYS A 99 7.09 -2.18 10.75
CA CYS A 99 6.31 -3.00 11.69
C CYS A 99 5.48 -4.09 10.98
N SER A 100 4.96 -3.81 9.78
CA SER A 100 4.18 -4.78 8.98
C SER A 100 4.96 -6.05 8.66
N VAL A 101 6.29 -5.97 8.54
CA VAL A 101 7.17 -7.12 8.26
C VAL A 101 7.23 -8.10 9.43
N PHE A 102 7.07 -7.59 10.66
CA PHE A 102 7.09 -8.37 11.89
C PHE A 102 5.71 -8.88 12.31
N ALA A 103 4.64 -8.48 11.61
CA ALA A 103 3.29 -8.89 11.93
C ALA A 103 3.13 -10.41 11.78
N ARG A 104 2.73 -11.07 12.87
CA ARG A 104 2.46 -12.53 12.90
C ARG A 104 0.97 -12.84 12.91
N ASN A 105 0.16 -11.86 13.28
CA ASN A 105 -1.28 -11.99 13.41
C ASN A 105 -2.01 -11.05 12.43
N PHE A 106 -3.22 -11.45 12.02
CA PHE A 106 -4.07 -10.62 11.15
C PHE A 106 -4.35 -9.24 11.77
N VAL A 107 -4.57 -9.18 13.09
CA VAL A 107 -4.85 -7.92 13.80
C VAL A 107 -3.64 -6.99 13.78
N GLU A 108 -2.44 -7.48 14.09
CA GLU A 108 -1.19 -6.70 14.03
C GLU A 108 -0.98 -6.12 12.63
N PHE A 109 -1.22 -6.94 11.61
CA PHE A 109 -1.12 -6.50 10.23
C PHE A 109 -2.15 -5.41 9.90
N CYS A 110 -3.40 -5.57 10.33
CA CYS A 110 -4.45 -4.57 10.13
C CYS A 110 -4.13 -3.24 10.83
N VAL A 111 -3.58 -3.28 12.05
CA VAL A 111 -3.13 -2.07 12.75
C VAL A 111 -2.03 -1.37 11.97
N CYS A 112 -1.04 -2.12 11.46
CA CYS A 112 0.01 -1.52 10.63
C CYS A 112 -0.57 -0.92 9.33
N ARG A 113 -1.54 -1.60 8.70
CA ARG A 113 -2.24 -1.08 7.51
C ARG A 113 -3.03 0.19 7.79
N PHE A 114 -3.63 0.32 8.96
CA PHE A 114 -4.33 1.54 9.37
C PHE A 114 -3.36 2.73 9.44
N PHE A 115 -2.22 2.58 10.13
CA PHE A 115 -1.20 3.63 10.21
C PHE A 115 -0.53 3.94 8.87
N MET A 116 -0.31 2.91 8.04
CA MET A 116 0.15 3.11 6.66
C MET A 116 -0.86 3.92 5.84
N GLY A 117 -2.16 3.66 6.03
CA GLY A 117 -3.26 4.44 5.45
C GLY A 117 -3.21 5.91 5.83
N ILE A 118 -2.98 6.22 7.12
CA ILE A 118 -2.84 7.61 7.59
C ILE A 118 -1.74 8.37 6.81
N SER A 119 -0.64 7.69 6.49
CA SER A 119 0.48 8.29 5.74
C SER A 119 0.24 8.36 4.23
N PHE A 120 -0.70 7.61 3.67
CA PHE A 120 -0.82 7.40 2.22
C PHE A 120 -1.04 8.70 1.45
N ASP A 121 -2.04 9.49 1.86
CA ASP A 121 -2.33 10.76 1.18
C ASP A 121 -1.29 11.85 1.51
N THR A 122 -0.68 11.77 2.70
CA THR A 122 0.23 12.80 3.22
C THR A 122 1.46 12.98 2.34
N CYS A 123 2.04 11.88 1.85
CA CYS A 123 3.29 11.94 1.09
C CYS A 123 3.12 12.65 -0.26
N MET A 124 2.00 12.43 -0.96
CA MET A 124 1.73 13.07 -2.24
C MET A 124 1.14 14.46 -2.10
N MET A 125 0.16 14.63 -1.21
CA MET A 125 -0.52 15.92 -1.02
C MET A 125 0.45 17.00 -0.54
N MET A 126 1.34 16.70 0.41
CA MET A 126 2.24 17.72 0.95
C MET A 126 3.26 18.22 -0.06
N ILE A 127 3.87 17.31 -0.84
CA ILE A 127 4.81 17.70 -1.91
C ILE A 127 4.08 18.52 -2.97
N TYR A 128 2.88 18.09 -3.37
CA TYR A 128 2.06 18.82 -4.34
C TYR A 128 1.74 20.25 -3.87
N LEU A 129 1.27 20.37 -2.63
CA LEU A 129 0.94 21.65 -1.99
C LEU A 129 2.15 22.57 -1.86
N LEU A 130 3.32 22.02 -1.52
CA LEU A 130 4.57 22.76 -1.43
C LEU A 130 4.97 23.28 -2.82
N VAL A 131 4.94 22.45 -3.87
CA VAL A 131 5.23 22.91 -5.24
C VAL A 131 4.30 24.05 -5.68
N LEU A 132 3.00 23.99 -5.33
CA LEU A 132 2.06 25.06 -5.66
C LEU A 132 2.34 26.40 -4.96
N GLU A 133 3.00 26.38 -3.80
CA GLU A 133 3.43 27.59 -3.09
C GLU A 133 4.62 28.27 -3.76
N TYR A 134 5.58 27.50 -4.27
CA TYR A 134 6.77 28.04 -4.96
C TYR A 134 6.47 28.52 -6.38
N VAL A 135 5.43 27.98 -7.02
CA VAL A 135 5.15 28.22 -8.44
C VAL A 135 4.09 29.31 -8.62
N SER A 136 4.40 30.27 -9.50
CA SER A 136 3.49 31.34 -9.89
C SER A 136 2.22 30.78 -10.56
N PRO A 137 1.02 31.37 -10.34
CA PRO A 137 -0.26 30.79 -10.75
C PRO A 137 -0.36 30.34 -12.21
N LYS A 138 0.35 31.03 -13.11
CA LYS A 138 0.37 30.76 -14.55
C LYS A 138 0.96 29.39 -14.92
N TYR A 139 1.87 28.85 -14.11
CA TYR A 139 2.59 27.60 -14.41
C TYR A 139 2.20 26.43 -13.49
N ARG A 140 1.32 26.66 -12.50
CA ARG A 140 0.96 25.67 -11.49
C ARG A 140 0.49 24.34 -12.07
N THR A 141 -0.39 24.37 -13.06
CA THR A 141 -0.92 23.14 -13.67
C THR A 141 0.18 22.30 -14.32
N VAL A 142 1.11 22.92 -15.05
CA VAL A 142 2.17 22.18 -15.75
C VAL A 142 3.24 21.72 -14.74
N VAL A 143 3.72 22.61 -13.88
CA VAL A 143 4.83 22.31 -12.97
C VAL A 143 4.42 21.40 -11.81
N ALA A 144 3.17 21.44 -11.36
CA ALA A 144 2.71 20.55 -10.29
C ALA A 144 2.15 19.22 -10.83
N ASN A 145 1.33 19.22 -11.89
CA ASN A 145 0.68 17.98 -12.34
C ASN A 145 1.57 17.11 -13.22
N LEU A 146 2.42 17.69 -14.08
CA LEU A 146 3.23 16.91 -15.01
C LEU A 146 4.25 16.02 -14.29
N PRO A 147 5.08 16.54 -13.35
CA PRO A 147 6.03 15.69 -12.64
C PRO A 147 5.31 14.66 -11.77
N THR A 148 4.29 15.08 -11.02
CA THR A 148 3.52 14.19 -10.15
C THR A 148 2.91 13.03 -10.93
N GLY A 149 2.31 13.30 -12.10
CA GLY A 149 1.76 12.26 -12.96
C GLY A 149 2.80 11.30 -13.52
N ILE A 150 3.95 11.83 -13.98
CA ILE A 150 5.04 11.00 -14.53
C ILE A 150 5.64 10.11 -13.44
N PHE A 151 5.98 10.68 -12.27
CA PHE A 151 6.59 9.91 -11.19
C PHE A 151 5.62 8.87 -10.60
N PHE A 152 4.34 9.21 -10.46
CA PHE A 152 3.32 8.27 -9.99
C PHE A 152 3.15 7.09 -10.95
N THR A 153 2.97 7.38 -12.24
CA THR A 153 2.78 6.33 -13.26
C THR A 153 4.03 5.45 -13.42
N ALA A 154 5.22 6.06 -13.42
CA ALA A 154 6.48 5.31 -13.43
C ALA A 154 6.62 4.39 -12.21
N GLY A 155 6.31 4.89 -11.01
CA GLY A 155 6.33 4.09 -9.78
C GLY A 155 5.37 2.90 -9.83
N MET A 156 4.15 3.11 -10.30
CA MET A 156 3.14 2.05 -10.44
C MET A 156 3.56 0.97 -11.46
N ILE A 157 4.19 1.38 -12.57
CA ILE A 157 4.69 0.44 -13.59
C ILE A 157 5.90 -0.34 -13.06
N MET A 158 6.78 0.30 -12.29
CA MET A 158 7.99 -0.33 -11.74
C MET A 158 7.71 -1.29 -10.58
N LEU A 159 6.65 -1.06 -9.79
CA LEU A 159 6.31 -1.85 -8.61
C LEU A 159 6.22 -3.38 -8.84
N PRO A 160 5.52 -3.90 -9.87
CA PRO A 160 5.45 -5.34 -10.11
C PRO A 160 6.80 -5.95 -10.51
N TRP A 161 7.63 -5.22 -11.24
CA TRP A 161 8.99 -5.66 -11.59
C TRP A 161 9.87 -5.79 -10.34
N LEU A 162 9.78 -4.81 -9.44
CA LEU A 162 10.47 -4.87 -8.14
C LEU A 162 9.97 -6.03 -7.29
N ALA A 163 8.66 -6.32 -7.30
CA ALA A 163 8.10 -7.46 -6.59
C ALA A 163 8.69 -8.80 -7.10
N LEU A 164 8.80 -8.97 -8.41
CA LEU A 164 9.43 -10.15 -9.04
C LEU A 164 10.92 -10.24 -8.71
N TYR A 165 11.63 -9.11 -8.74
CA TYR A 165 13.06 -9.06 -8.44
C TYR A 165 13.36 -9.37 -6.96
N CYS A 166 12.59 -8.81 -6.03
CA CYS A 166 12.78 -9.04 -4.60
C CYS A 166 12.40 -10.46 -4.16
N GLY A 167 11.47 -11.11 -4.86
CA GLY A 167 11.06 -12.50 -4.61
C GLY A 167 10.52 -12.75 -3.19
N ASN A 168 10.15 -11.68 -2.45
CA ASN A 168 9.62 -11.73 -1.10
C ASN A 168 8.85 -10.44 -0.79
N TRP A 169 7.63 -10.57 -0.27
CA TRP A 169 6.78 -9.42 0.06
C TRP A 169 7.33 -8.55 1.20
N LYS A 170 8.07 -9.16 2.15
CA LYS A 170 8.73 -8.46 3.27
C LYS A 170 9.81 -7.51 2.76
N THR A 171 10.69 -8.01 1.89
CA THR A 171 11.76 -7.22 1.27
C THR A 171 11.18 -6.10 0.41
N LEU A 172 10.10 -6.38 -0.33
CA LEU A 172 9.38 -5.35 -1.09
C LEU A 172 8.84 -4.24 -0.18
N GLY A 173 8.22 -4.61 0.96
CA GLY A 173 7.70 -3.65 1.94
C GLY A 173 8.80 -2.79 2.59
N LEU A 174 9.98 -3.37 2.84
CA LEU A 174 11.13 -2.59 3.31
C LEU A 174 11.66 -1.64 2.23
N LEU A 175 11.77 -2.12 0.99
CA LEU A 175 12.24 -1.32 -0.14
C LEU A 175 11.33 -0.11 -0.40
N THR A 176 10.01 -0.29 -0.32
CA THR A 176 9.05 0.83 -0.45
C THR A 176 9.05 1.77 0.74
N SER A 177 9.54 1.34 1.91
CA SER A 177 9.71 2.21 3.08
C SER A 177 10.93 3.13 2.97
N VAL A 178 11.95 2.76 2.18
CA VAL A 178 13.16 3.58 1.94
C VAL A 178 12.84 4.98 1.41
N PRO A 179 12.05 5.17 0.32
CA PRO A 179 11.73 6.51 -0.15
C PRO A 179 10.92 7.34 0.87
N MET A 180 10.12 6.69 1.72
CA MET A 180 9.44 7.37 2.82
C MET A 180 10.43 7.85 3.89
N ALA A 181 11.47 7.06 4.18
CA ALA A 181 12.55 7.46 5.07
C ALA A 181 13.41 8.59 4.46
N LEU A 182 13.63 8.61 3.14
CA LEU A 182 14.33 9.70 2.46
C LEU A 182 13.59 11.03 2.57
N ALA A 183 12.26 11.03 2.74
CA ALA A 183 11.51 12.25 3.02
C ALA A 183 11.94 12.94 4.33
N LEU A 184 12.58 12.22 5.27
CA LEU A 184 13.19 12.81 6.47
C LEU A 184 14.39 13.71 6.15
N LEU A 185 15.00 13.55 4.97
CA LEU A 185 16.10 14.39 4.49
C LEU A 185 15.58 15.65 3.75
N ALA A 186 14.28 15.72 3.46
CA ALA A 186 13.66 16.87 2.83
C ALA A 186 14.00 18.23 3.48
N PRO A 187 14.01 18.41 4.82
CA PRO A 187 14.36 19.70 5.43
C PRO A 187 15.81 20.15 5.19
N PHE A 188 16.73 19.24 4.81
CA PHE A 188 18.09 19.61 4.44
C PHE A 188 18.20 20.12 3.00
N VAL A 189 17.27 19.72 2.13
CA VAL A 189 17.27 20.08 0.70
C VAL A 189 16.30 21.23 0.41
N ILE A 190 15.20 21.29 1.17
CA ILE A 190 14.09 22.21 0.98
C ILE A 190 13.95 23.04 2.25
N SER A 191 14.32 24.32 2.16
CA SER A 191 14.05 25.27 3.23
C SER A 191 12.56 25.58 3.26
N GLU A 192 11.91 25.42 4.42
CA GLU A 192 10.47 25.65 4.67
C GLU A 192 9.97 27.06 4.28
N SER A 193 10.90 28.01 4.09
CA SER A 193 10.64 29.41 3.81
C SER A 193 11.34 29.87 2.53
N ALA A 194 10.57 30.08 1.46
CA ALA A 194 10.84 31.12 0.45
C ALA A 194 9.84 32.28 0.60
N ARG A 195 9.66 32.74 1.85
CA ARG A 195 9.06 34.03 2.19
C ARG A 195 10.07 34.81 3.00
#